data_AF-A0A0K9Y095-F1
#
_entry.id   AF-A0A0K9Y095-F1
#
_cell.length_a   1.000
_cell.length_b   1.000
_cell.length_c   1.000
_cell.angle_alpha   90.00
_cell.angle_beta   90.00
_cell.angle_gamma   90.00
#
_symmetry.space_group_name_H-M   'P 1'
#
loop_
_entity.id
_entity.type
_entity.pdbx_description
1 polymer ?
#
loop_
_entity_poly.entity_id
_entity_poly.type
_entity_poly.pdbx_seq_one_letter_code
_entity_poly.pdbx_strand_id
1 'polypeptide(L)'
;MKKTVTFYVLFELRDLEFLAQNNFRELPFNEIPYAFKQKEIEIFAERLKQFKDNILISANVECDIDKFKEYRESHPDENPTESGGLSETQTNTFNYSLIDKIKIENVFGKNLQNYENEKILSILEFEKRFFEFRLKAFLITNSREIISHDDFVSPIVEKQDPENFTDEQIKQQIEEVIEEQERVLKKAKERTATINSVEEAVEFLINEDLDQTKLDEIKNKSLVTRFDDCGEHFGYNMYLRNVFIYPNKNQIFLENLRNYNSHYVTEMGEFGEGIIEDLLWRKVNNCETTKDNSNKIEKIQKQIKEGLEFDSYWNLTIKMKLLSYNLNDSEIESYLKLENMEENDKDNFDEYYYQKKALLARLNEKDRQTFERLKQDYFNIQKVINKLKQKP
;
A
#
# COMPACT_ATOMS: atom_id res chain seq x y z
N MET A 1 0.82 -13.44 18.01
CA MET A 1 0.69 -11.97 18.19
C MET A 1 1.47 -11.58 19.42
N LYS A 2 2.31 -10.54 19.34
CA LYS A 2 2.84 -9.90 20.54
C LYS A 2 1.65 -9.35 21.33
N LYS A 3 1.67 -9.52 22.65
CA LYS A 3 0.64 -8.94 23.51
C LYS A 3 0.90 -7.45 23.61
N THR A 4 -0.13 -6.64 23.41
CA THR A 4 -0.02 -5.18 23.39
C THR A 4 -0.79 -4.58 24.55
N VAL A 5 -0.35 -3.41 25.00
CA VAL A 5 -1.10 -2.53 25.88
C VAL A 5 -1.48 -1.31 25.06
N THR A 6 -2.78 -0.97 25.07
CA THR A 6 -3.28 0.22 24.40
C THR A 6 -3.80 1.19 25.45
N PHE A 7 -3.40 2.46 25.33
CA PHE A 7 -3.97 3.55 26.10
C PHE A 7 -4.22 4.74 25.18
N TYR A 8 -4.98 5.69 25.69
CA TYR A 8 -5.41 6.87 24.96
C TYR A 8 -4.93 8.11 25.68
N VAL A 9 -4.51 9.09 24.90
CA VAL A 9 -3.93 10.36 25.37
C VAL A 9 -4.69 11.53 24.78
N LEU A 10 -4.65 12.67 25.47
CA LEU A 10 -5.29 13.91 25.02
C LEU A 10 -4.25 15.00 24.80
N PHE A 11 -4.19 15.50 23.57
CA PHE A 11 -3.22 16.48 23.11
C PHE A 11 -3.86 17.83 22.82
N GLU A 12 -3.04 18.89 22.91
CA GLU A 12 -3.33 20.20 22.34
C GLU A 12 -2.62 20.35 20.98
N LEU A 13 -2.91 21.44 20.26
CA LEU A 13 -2.30 21.73 18.95
C LEU A 13 -0.77 21.66 18.98
N ARG A 14 -0.13 22.27 19.98
CA ARG A 14 1.34 22.28 20.12
C ARG A 14 1.92 20.87 20.24
N ASP A 15 1.19 19.95 20.86
CA ASP A 15 1.63 18.58 21.05
C ASP A 15 1.52 17.83 19.72
N LEU A 16 0.48 18.09 18.90
CA LEU A 16 0.38 17.53 17.55
C LEU A 16 1.53 17.98 16.65
N GLU A 17 1.99 19.22 16.78
CA GLU A 17 3.17 19.71 16.06
C GLU A 17 4.44 18.96 16.48
N PHE A 18 4.60 18.70 17.78
CA PHE A 18 5.68 17.87 18.30
C PHE A 18 5.59 16.43 17.75
N LEU A 19 4.39 15.84 17.70
CA LEU A 19 4.21 14.51 17.12
C LEU A 19 4.63 14.50 15.64
N ALA A 20 4.18 15.48 14.86
CA ALA A 20 4.51 15.56 13.45
C ALA A 20 6.02 15.72 13.21
N GLN A 21 6.72 16.52 14.02
CA GLN A 21 8.17 16.67 13.96
C GLN A 21 8.93 15.39 14.33
N ASN A 22 8.37 14.59 15.24
CA ASN A 22 8.94 13.32 15.69
C ASN A 22 8.25 12.11 15.05
N ASN A 23 7.64 12.29 13.87
CA ASN A 23 7.08 11.20 13.07
C ASN A 23 6.07 10.31 13.84
N PHE A 24 5.36 10.90 14.80
CA PHE A 24 4.39 10.25 15.69
C PHE A 24 4.98 9.08 16.51
N ARG A 25 6.29 9.05 16.71
CA ARG A 25 6.98 7.98 17.47
C ARG A 25 7.40 8.40 18.87
N GLU A 26 7.02 9.59 19.29
CA GLU A 26 7.39 10.12 20.58
C GLU A 26 6.24 10.92 21.15
N LEU A 27 5.84 10.60 22.38
CA LEU A 27 4.94 11.39 23.19
C LEU A 27 5.68 12.62 23.74
N PRO A 28 5.06 13.81 23.76
CA PRO A 28 5.66 15.00 24.34
C PRO A 28 5.89 14.88 25.85
N PHE A 29 6.88 15.59 26.40
CA PHE A 29 7.22 15.57 27.84
C PHE A 29 6.36 16.50 28.71
N ASN A 30 5.14 16.81 28.29
CA ASN A 30 4.18 17.59 29.05
C ASN A 30 3.29 16.65 29.88
N GLU A 31 2.71 17.10 31.01
CA GLU A 31 1.69 16.33 31.74
C GLU A 31 0.47 16.05 30.84
N ILE A 32 0.51 14.92 30.10
CA ILE A 32 -0.50 14.57 29.11
C ILE A 32 -1.58 13.74 29.79
N PRO A 33 -2.86 14.17 29.73
CA PRO A 33 -3.96 13.35 30.22
C PRO A 33 -4.01 12.02 29.45
N TYR A 34 -4.13 10.92 30.17
CA TYR A 34 -4.28 9.58 29.60
C TYR A 34 -5.35 8.75 30.29
N ALA A 35 -5.84 7.72 29.59
CA ALA A 35 -6.68 6.65 30.13
C ALA A 35 -6.50 5.35 29.34
N PHE A 36 -6.61 4.20 29.99
CA PHE A 36 -6.61 2.91 29.28
C PHE A 36 -7.90 2.63 28.50
N LYS A 37 -8.98 3.38 28.79
CA LYS A 37 -10.27 3.26 28.08
C LYS A 37 -10.53 4.51 27.25
N GLN A 38 -10.77 4.33 25.95
CA GLN A 38 -11.09 5.43 25.01
C GLN A 38 -12.21 6.33 25.55
N LYS A 39 -13.32 5.73 26.00
CA LYS A 39 -14.48 6.47 26.49
C LYS A 39 -14.15 7.43 27.64
N GLU A 40 -13.21 7.08 28.51
CA GLU A 40 -12.83 7.92 29.65
C GLU A 40 -12.09 9.17 29.18
N ILE A 41 -11.15 9.04 28.23
CA ILE A 41 -10.43 10.19 27.69
C ILE A 41 -11.36 11.09 26.87
N GLU A 42 -12.31 10.52 26.13
CA GLU A 42 -13.26 11.29 25.34
C GLU A 42 -14.25 12.06 26.22
N ILE A 43 -14.77 11.46 27.30
CA ILE A 43 -15.60 12.16 28.29
C ILE A 43 -14.83 13.32 28.92
N PHE A 44 -13.56 13.11 29.23
CA PHE A 44 -12.70 14.16 29.77
C PHE A 44 -12.51 15.31 28.77
N ALA A 45 -12.21 15.01 27.50
CA ALA A 45 -12.09 15.99 26.43
C ALA A 45 -13.38 16.80 26.21
N GLU A 46 -14.53 16.13 26.23
CA GLU A 46 -15.87 16.72 26.10
C GLU A 46 -16.22 17.68 27.24
N ARG A 47 -15.71 17.44 28.45
CA ARG A 47 -15.83 18.39 29.56
C ARG A 47 -14.89 19.57 29.36
N LEU A 48 -13.63 19.30 29.03
CA LEU A 48 -12.61 20.34 28.86
C LEU A 48 -12.92 21.32 27.72
N LYS A 49 -13.53 20.86 26.62
CA LYS A 49 -13.93 21.74 25.51
C LYS A 49 -14.91 22.83 25.93
N GLN A 50 -15.58 22.70 27.08
CA GLN A 50 -16.45 23.74 27.61
C GLN A 50 -15.67 24.93 28.19
N PHE A 51 -14.43 24.70 28.62
CA PHE A 51 -13.59 25.63 29.36
C PHE A 51 -12.34 26.08 28.59
N LYS A 52 -12.04 25.43 27.46
CA LYS A 52 -10.93 25.78 26.57
C LYS A 52 -11.46 26.13 25.18
N ASP A 53 -10.94 27.21 24.61
CA ASP A 53 -11.21 27.58 23.22
C ASP A 53 -10.33 26.81 22.22
N ASN A 54 -9.32 26.08 22.73
CA ASN A 54 -8.37 25.30 21.93
C ASN A 54 -8.97 23.97 21.44
N ILE A 55 -8.43 23.47 20.33
CA ILE A 55 -8.71 22.13 19.80
C ILE A 55 -7.97 21.10 20.65
N LEU A 56 -8.69 20.07 21.07
CA LEU A 56 -8.14 18.90 21.75
C LEU A 56 -8.19 17.70 20.82
N ILE A 57 -7.16 16.86 20.87
CA ILE A 57 -7.00 15.73 19.97
C ILE A 57 -6.77 14.48 20.81
N SER A 58 -7.64 13.49 20.70
CA SER A 58 -7.37 12.19 21.32
C SER A 58 -6.58 11.32 20.37
N ALA A 59 -5.61 10.58 20.88
CA ALA A 59 -4.86 9.59 20.13
C ALA A 59 -4.78 8.27 20.90
N ASN A 60 -4.60 7.17 20.18
CA ASN A 60 -4.25 5.89 20.74
C ASN A 60 -2.73 5.67 20.71
N VAL A 61 -2.26 4.87 21.66
CA VAL A 61 -0.85 4.51 21.81
C VAL A 61 -0.77 3.01 22.04
N GLU A 62 -0.02 2.31 21.21
CA GLU A 62 0.20 0.87 21.32
C GLU A 62 1.63 0.57 21.79
N CYS A 63 1.76 -0.15 22.91
CA CYS A 63 3.03 -0.55 23.50
C CYS A 63 3.18 -2.08 23.58
N ASP A 64 4.43 -2.54 23.51
CA ASP A 64 4.80 -3.93 23.79
C ASP A 64 4.59 -4.23 25.28
N ILE A 65 3.77 -5.23 25.61
CA ILE A 65 3.44 -5.51 27.02
C ILE A 65 4.65 -5.96 27.84
N ASP A 66 5.61 -6.63 27.22
CA ASP A 66 6.74 -7.23 27.93
C ASP A 66 7.74 -6.12 28.28
N LYS A 67 8.06 -5.23 27.32
CA LYS A 67 8.84 -4.02 27.60
C LYS A 67 8.16 -3.10 28.60
N PHE A 68 6.83 -2.94 28.48
CA PHE A 68 6.06 -2.13 29.41
C PHE A 68 6.11 -2.69 30.84
N LYS A 69 6.03 -4.01 31.01
CA LYS A 69 6.15 -4.67 32.32
C LYS A 69 7.55 -4.58 32.90
N GLU A 70 8.58 -4.81 32.09
CA GLU A 70 9.98 -4.71 32.52
C GLU A 70 10.28 -3.33 33.12
N TYR A 71 9.82 -2.26 32.47
CA TYR A 71 9.93 -0.92 33.04
C TYR A 71 9.10 -0.79 34.33
N ARG A 72 7.85 -1.24 34.31
CA ARG A 72 6.93 -1.13 35.44
C ARG A 72 7.49 -1.81 36.70
N GLU A 73 8.12 -2.98 36.55
CA GLU A 73 8.73 -3.72 37.65
C GLU A 73 9.98 -3.03 38.20
N SER A 74 10.71 -2.29 37.37
CA SER A 74 11.89 -1.52 37.79
C SER A 74 11.57 -0.16 38.43
N HIS A 75 10.35 0.36 38.24
CA HIS A 75 9.90 1.67 38.75
C HIS A 75 8.51 1.57 39.42
N PRO A 76 8.39 0.85 40.56
CA PRO A 76 7.09 0.52 41.17
C PRO A 76 6.31 1.75 41.69
N ASP A 77 6.99 2.85 42.00
CA ASP A 77 6.37 4.10 42.45
C ASP A 77 5.72 4.90 41.30
N GLU A 78 6.04 4.55 40.04
CA GLU A 78 5.53 5.21 38.83
C GLU A 78 4.43 4.40 38.12
N ASN A 79 3.86 3.42 38.81
CA ASN A 79 2.79 2.56 38.28
C ASN A 79 1.63 3.40 37.70
N PRO A 80 1.33 3.30 36.40
CA PRO A 80 0.23 4.06 35.82
C PRO A 80 -1.11 3.61 36.40
N THR A 81 -1.91 4.58 36.81
CA THR A 81 -3.31 4.41 37.23
C THR A 81 -4.21 4.15 36.01
N GLU A 82 -5.50 3.85 36.22
CA GLU A 82 -6.43 3.66 35.08
C GLU A 82 -6.54 4.92 34.20
N SER A 83 -6.38 6.10 34.80
CA SER A 83 -6.34 7.41 34.17
C SER A 83 -5.50 8.40 34.98
N GLY A 84 -4.91 9.41 34.36
CA GLY A 84 -4.12 10.44 35.05
C GLY A 84 -3.40 11.38 34.09
N GLY A 85 -2.35 12.05 34.58
CA GLY A 85 -1.37 12.75 33.75
C GLY A 85 -0.10 11.92 33.63
N LEU A 86 0.51 11.88 32.45
CA LEU A 86 1.80 11.24 32.23
C LEU A 86 2.92 12.14 32.79
N SER A 87 3.70 11.63 33.73
CA SER A 87 4.96 12.26 34.14
C SER A 87 6.05 12.08 33.07
N GLU A 88 7.11 12.89 33.13
CA GLU A 88 8.25 12.80 32.20
C GLU A 88 8.88 11.40 32.17
N THR A 89 9.06 10.78 33.33
CA THR A 89 9.62 9.42 33.42
C THR A 89 8.70 8.40 32.76
N GLN A 90 7.38 8.46 33.02
CA GLN A 90 6.39 7.59 32.39
C GLN A 90 6.33 7.78 30.87
N THR A 91 6.42 9.03 30.39
CA THR A 91 6.48 9.34 28.96
C THR A 91 7.69 8.67 28.30
N ASN A 92 8.88 8.75 28.92
CA ASN A 92 10.09 8.08 28.44
C ASN A 92 9.90 6.55 28.31
N THR A 93 9.24 5.93 29.29
CA THR A 93 8.87 4.50 29.24
C THR A 93 8.02 4.18 28.03
N PHE A 94 6.94 4.95 27.88
CA PHE A 94 5.96 4.69 26.84
C PHE A 94 6.64 4.78 25.49
N ASN A 95 7.44 5.84 25.27
CA ASN A 95 8.25 6.03 24.06
C ASN A 95 9.17 4.84 23.76
N TYR A 96 9.89 4.30 24.75
CA TYR A 96 10.75 3.12 24.56
C TYR A 96 9.98 1.83 24.19
N SER A 97 8.73 1.73 24.64
CA SER A 97 7.89 0.54 24.46
C SER A 97 6.92 0.62 23.28
N LEU A 98 6.86 1.75 22.57
CA LEU A 98 6.03 1.92 21.37
C LEU A 98 6.37 0.85 20.32
N ILE A 99 5.32 0.28 19.73
CA ILE A 99 5.46 -0.74 18.67
C ILE A 99 4.96 -0.27 17.30
N ASP A 100 4.22 0.83 17.27
CA ASP A 100 3.75 1.52 16.08
C ASP A 100 3.70 3.02 16.42
N LYS A 101 3.39 3.86 15.44
CA LYS A 101 3.18 5.28 15.68
C LYS A 101 1.93 5.53 16.55
N ILE A 102 1.92 6.67 17.22
CA ILE A 102 0.76 7.25 17.91
C ILE A 102 -0.30 7.59 16.86
N LYS A 103 -1.54 7.12 17.02
CA LYS A 103 -2.57 7.27 15.99
C LYS A 103 -3.68 8.19 16.46
N ILE A 104 -3.99 9.21 15.67
CA ILE A 104 -5.07 10.14 15.99
C ILE A 104 -6.44 9.45 15.89
N GLU A 105 -7.24 9.58 16.94
CA GLU A 105 -8.56 8.95 17.08
C GLU A 105 -9.71 9.94 16.87
N ASN A 106 -9.61 11.14 17.44
CA ASN A 106 -10.72 12.10 17.46
C ASN A 106 -10.25 13.54 17.73
N VAL A 107 -11.11 14.50 17.41
CA VAL A 107 -10.89 15.94 17.62
C VAL A 107 -12.08 16.57 18.36
N PHE A 108 -11.81 17.51 19.26
CA PHE A 108 -12.81 18.18 20.10
C PHE A 108 -12.54 19.69 20.12
N GLY A 109 -13.60 20.51 20.11
CA GLY A 109 -13.47 21.97 20.16
C GLY A 109 -14.80 22.66 19.83
N LYS A 110 -14.92 23.95 20.19
CA LYS A 110 -16.15 24.74 19.96
C LYS A 110 -16.23 25.42 18.58
N ASN A 111 -15.11 25.52 17.84
CA ASN A 111 -15.05 26.11 16.50
C ASN A 111 -13.93 25.43 15.68
N LEU A 112 -14.21 24.25 15.13
CA LEU A 112 -13.27 23.46 14.33
C LEU A 112 -12.99 24.05 12.92
N GLN A 113 -13.27 25.34 12.68
CA GLN A 113 -13.10 26.02 11.38
C GLN A 113 -12.30 27.34 11.44
N ASN A 114 -11.37 27.46 12.40
CA ASN A 114 -10.39 28.55 12.49
C ASN A 114 -9.06 28.24 11.73
N TYR A 115 -8.16 29.22 11.62
CA TYR A 115 -6.84 29.12 10.98
C TYR A 115 -5.94 27.99 11.55
N GLU A 116 -6.06 27.68 12.83
CA GLU A 116 -5.33 26.57 13.45
C GLU A 116 -5.75 25.21 12.86
N ASN A 117 -6.95 25.10 12.28
CA ASN A 117 -7.39 23.90 11.59
C ASN A 117 -6.65 23.65 10.29
N GLU A 118 -6.18 24.67 9.56
CA GLU A 118 -5.44 24.44 8.31
C GLU A 118 -4.15 23.66 8.58
N LYS A 119 -3.46 24.00 9.68
CA LYS A 119 -2.25 23.30 10.12
C LYS A 119 -2.55 21.87 10.61
N ILE A 120 -3.58 21.68 11.43
CA ILE A 120 -4.02 20.34 11.85
C ILE A 120 -4.42 19.50 10.65
N LEU A 121 -5.23 20.05 9.74
CA LEU A 121 -5.69 19.38 8.53
C LEU A 121 -4.52 18.93 7.67
N SER A 122 -3.50 19.78 7.48
CA SER A 122 -2.29 19.40 6.76
C SER A 122 -1.58 18.20 7.41
N ILE A 123 -1.45 18.18 8.74
CA ILE A 123 -0.85 17.06 9.47
C ILE A 123 -1.68 15.79 9.30
N LEU A 124 -3.01 15.87 9.47
CA LEU A 124 -3.88 14.71 9.34
C LEU A 124 -3.98 14.20 7.90
N GLU A 125 -3.93 15.07 6.89
CA GLU A 125 -3.89 14.67 5.48
C GLU A 125 -2.60 13.92 5.15
N PHE A 126 -1.47 14.34 5.73
CA PHE A 126 -0.22 13.58 5.64
C PHE A 126 -0.36 12.21 6.33
N GLU A 127 -0.93 12.17 7.53
CA GLU A 127 -1.21 10.90 8.23
C GLU A 127 -2.13 9.97 7.42
N LYS A 128 -3.16 10.52 6.77
CA LYS A 128 -4.06 9.77 5.90
C LYS A 128 -3.29 9.12 4.76
N ARG A 129 -2.45 9.87 4.05
CA ARG A 129 -1.62 9.33 2.96
C ARG A 129 -0.71 8.21 3.45
N PHE A 130 -0.14 8.35 4.64
CA PHE A 130 0.65 7.31 5.28
C PHE A 130 -0.14 6.01 5.49
N PHE A 131 -1.32 6.10 6.11
CA PHE A 131 -2.15 4.91 6.34
C PHE A 131 -2.67 4.30 5.04
N GLU A 132 -3.03 5.14 4.07
CA GLU A 132 -3.47 4.72 2.74
C GLU A 132 -2.37 3.91 2.03
N PHE A 133 -1.13 4.40 2.04
CA PHE A 133 -0.02 3.67 1.42
C PHE A 133 0.31 2.39 2.18
N ARG A 134 0.32 2.38 3.52
CA ARG A 134 0.50 1.12 4.30
C ARG A 134 -0.55 0.08 3.92
N LEU A 135 -1.81 0.50 3.83
CA LEU A 135 -2.92 -0.37 3.45
C LEU A 135 -2.75 -0.89 2.01
N LYS A 136 -2.46 -0.01 1.05
CA LYS A 136 -2.22 -0.39 -0.35
C LYS A 136 -1.03 -1.34 -0.47
N ALA A 137 0.11 -1.00 0.11
CA ALA A 137 1.32 -1.79 0.04
C ALA A 137 1.16 -3.18 0.70
N PHE A 138 0.44 -3.26 1.83
CA PHE A 138 0.11 -4.53 2.46
C PHE A 138 -0.73 -5.44 1.55
N LEU A 139 -1.66 -4.85 0.79
CA LEU A 139 -2.54 -5.55 -0.13
C LEU A 139 -1.83 -5.96 -1.42
N ILE A 140 -1.02 -5.08 -2.00
CA ILE A 140 -0.35 -5.33 -3.28
C ILE A 140 0.89 -6.22 -3.16
N THR A 141 1.40 -6.50 -1.96
CA THR A 141 2.57 -7.37 -1.74
C THR A 141 2.24 -8.67 -1.03
N ASN A 142 3.05 -9.70 -1.25
CA ASN A 142 3.00 -11.00 -0.58
C ASN A 142 3.87 -11.04 0.68
N SER A 143 4.79 -10.09 0.88
CA SER A 143 5.77 -10.07 1.98
C SER A 143 5.13 -9.92 3.35
N ARG A 144 3.89 -9.41 3.44
CA ARG A 144 3.12 -9.16 4.69
C ARG A 144 3.90 -8.38 5.75
N GLU A 145 5.04 -7.81 5.38
CA GLU A 145 5.78 -6.89 6.22
C GLU A 145 5.00 -5.59 6.27
N ILE A 146 4.81 -5.10 7.49
CA ILE A 146 4.11 -3.86 7.72
C ILE A 146 5.14 -2.75 7.57
N ILE A 147 4.95 -1.91 6.55
CA ILE A 147 5.80 -0.75 6.30
C ILE A 147 5.88 0.13 7.53
N SER A 148 7.13 0.41 7.90
CA SER A 148 7.50 1.26 9.01
C SER A 148 7.19 2.71 8.66
N HIS A 149 6.94 3.56 9.66
CA HIS A 149 6.83 5.00 9.41
C HIS A 149 8.13 5.60 8.86
N ASP A 150 9.28 4.97 9.13
CA ASP A 150 10.58 5.44 8.65
C ASP A 150 10.72 5.31 7.12
N ASP A 151 9.93 4.44 6.49
CA ASP A 151 9.96 4.26 5.03
C ASP A 151 9.32 5.43 4.28
N PHE A 152 8.58 6.30 4.98
CA PHE A 152 7.98 7.53 4.44
C PHE A 152 8.73 8.80 4.81
N VAL A 153 9.59 8.68 5.82
CA VAL A 153 10.64 9.66 6.02
C VAL A 153 11.57 9.35 4.84
N SER A 154 11.47 10.14 3.76
CA SER A 154 12.65 10.30 2.91
C SER A 154 13.77 10.46 3.91
N PRO A 155 14.83 9.62 3.88
CA PRO A 155 16.01 9.95 4.64
C PRO A 155 16.17 11.44 4.39
N ILE A 156 16.30 12.25 5.44
CA ILE A 156 17.01 13.51 5.27
C ILE A 156 18.20 13.01 4.50
N VAL A 157 18.21 13.29 3.19
CA VAL A 157 19.31 12.92 2.33
C VAL A 157 20.38 13.60 3.15
N GLU A 158 21.16 12.80 3.90
CA GLU A 158 22.41 13.27 4.47
C GLU A 158 22.92 13.97 3.26
N LYS A 159 22.93 15.32 3.32
CA LYS A 159 23.33 16.11 2.17
C LYS A 159 24.65 15.47 1.90
N GLN A 160 24.70 14.62 0.88
CA GLN A 160 25.92 14.01 0.46
C GLN A 160 26.57 15.30 0.03
N ASP A 161 27.48 15.79 0.88
CA ASP A 161 28.28 16.95 0.57
C ASP A 161 28.72 16.63 -0.83
N PRO A 162 28.22 17.36 -1.85
CA PRO A 162 28.28 16.90 -3.21
C PRO A 162 29.73 16.54 -3.39
N GLU A 163 30.02 15.25 -3.61
CA GLU A 163 31.39 14.84 -3.80
C GLU A 163 31.86 15.77 -4.90
N ASN A 164 32.86 16.61 -4.60
CA ASN A 164 33.32 17.64 -5.50
C ASN A 164 34.09 16.91 -6.61
N PHE A 165 33.35 16.22 -7.45
CA PHE A 165 33.83 15.64 -8.68
C PHE A 165 34.27 16.82 -9.55
N THR A 166 35.48 16.73 -10.09
CA THR A 166 35.87 17.64 -11.15
C THR A 166 35.01 17.39 -12.38
N ASP A 167 34.86 18.38 -13.26
CA ASP A 167 34.13 18.22 -14.52
C ASP A 167 34.62 17.00 -15.33
N GLU A 168 35.93 16.71 -15.29
CA GLU A 168 36.50 15.48 -15.89
C GLU A 168 35.98 14.19 -15.25
N GLN A 169 35.83 14.12 -13.92
CA GLN A 169 35.34 12.92 -13.23
C GLN A 169 33.85 12.68 -13.51
N ILE A 170 33.04 13.74 -13.54
CA ILE A 170 31.62 13.65 -13.94
C ILE A 170 31.53 13.15 -15.38
N LYS A 171 32.34 13.71 -16.28
CA LYS A 171 32.35 13.30 -17.69
C LYS A 171 32.74 11.83 -17.85
N GLN A 172 33.76 11.36 -17.13
CA GLN A 172 34.17 9.94 -17.15
C GLN A 172 33.06 9.02 -16.63
N GLN A 173 32.40 9.36 -15.51
CA GLN A 173 31.28 8.56 -15.00
C GLN A 173 30.12 8.50 -16.00
N ILE A 174 29.79 9.62 -16.64
CA ILE A 174 28.75 9.65 -17.67
C ILE A 174 29.15 8.75 -18.86
N GLU A 175 30.39 8.83 -19.33
CA GLU A 175 30.90 7.98 -20.41
C GLU A 175 30.85 6.49 -20.04
N GLU A 176 31.28 6.12 -18.83
CA GLU A 176 31.22 4.74 -18.33
C GLU A 176 29.78 4.21 -18.25
N VAL A 177 28.85 5.02 -17.74
CA VAL A 177 27.42 4.64 -17.68
C VAL A 177 26.82 4.47 -19.07
N ILE A 178 27.17 5.35 -20.02
CA ILE A 178 26.71 5.25 -21.41
C ILE A 178 27.27 3.98 -22.05
N GLU A 179 28.57 3.71 -21.92
CA GLU A 179 29.19 2.50 -22.48
C GLU A 179 28.59 1.22 -21.89
N GLU A 180 28.34 1.19 -20.58
CA GLU A 180 27.67 0.07 -19.92
C GLU A 180 26.25 -0.14 -20.48
N GLN A 181 25.47 0.93 -20.57
CA GLN A 181 24.11 0.88 -21.09
C GLN A 181 24.09 0.42 -22.55
N GLU A 182 25.00 0.91 -23.38
CA GLU A 182 25.11 0.49 -24.79
C GLU A 182 25.47 -0.99 -24.90
N ARG A 183 26.39 -1.48 -24.06
CA ARG A 183 26.80 -2.88 -24.03
C ARG A 183 25.66 -3.80 -23.60
N VAL A 184 24.97 -3.47 -22.50
CA VAL A 184 23.80 -4.22 -22.01
C VAL A 184 22.70 -4.23 -23.07
N LEU A 185 22.39 -3.06 -23.65
CA LEU A 185 21.38 -2.93 -24.69
C LEU A 185 21.72 -3.72 -25.95
N LYS A 186 23.00 -3.75 -26.36
CA LYS A 186 23.45 -4.53 -27.52
C LYS A 186 23.29 -6.02 -27.27
N LYS A 187 23.69 -6.52 -26.09
CA LYS A 187 23.53 -7.93 -25.71
C LYS A 187 22.06 -8.34 -25.68
N ALA A 188 21.20 -7.49 -25.10
CA ALA A 188 19.76 -7.70 -25.11
C ALA A 188 19.21 -7.74 -26.54
N LYS A 189 19.57 -6.79 -27.41
CA LYS A 189 19.15 -6.76 -28.83
C LYS A 189 19.59 -7.99 -29.62
N GLU A 190 20.82 -8.45 -29.42
CA GLU A 190 21.33 -9.66 -30.08
C GLU A 190 20.54 -10.90 -29.65
N ARG A 191 20.17 -10.98 -28.37
CA ARG A 191 19.41 -12.11 -27.86
C ARG A 191 17.94 -12.07 -28.26
N THR A 192 17.30 -10.91 -28.15
CA THR A 192 15.87 -10.74 -28.49
C THR A 192 15.60 -10.85 -29.98
N ALA A 193 16.60 -10.65 -30.85
CA ALA A 193 16.49 -10.91 -32.28
C ALA A 193 16.20 -12.39 -32.62
N THR A 194 16.49 -13.32 -31.70
CA THR A 194 16.30 -14.77 -31.90
C THR A 194 15.07 -15.35 -31.21
N ILE A 195 14.44 -14.57 -30.34
CA ILE A 195 13.22 -14.92 -29.62
C ILE A 195 12.04 -14.76 -30.58
N ASN A 196 11.21 -15.79 -30.72
CA ASN A 196 10.11 -15.89 -31.68
C ASN A 196 8.72 -15.96 -31.04
N SER A 197 8.62 -16.15 -29.72
CA SER A 197 7.35 -16.15 -29.00
C SER A 197 7.38 -15.40 -27.67
N VAL A 198 6.20 -15.10 -27.14
CA VAL A 198 6.02 -14.54 -25.79
C VAL A 198 6.58 -15.48 -24.71
N GLU A 199 6.39 -16.79 -24.86
CA GLU A 199 6.95 -17.79 -23.93
C GLU A 199 8.48 -17.74 -23.90
N GLU A 200 9.12 -17.71 -25.08
CA GLU A 200 10.58 -17.61 -25.19
C GLU A 200 11.08 -16.28 -24.59
N ALA A 201 10.32 -15.19 -24.74
CA ALA A 201 10.64 -13.91 -24.10
C ALA A 201 10.63 -14.00 -22.58
N VAL A 202 9.63 -14.65 -22.00
CA VAL A 202 9.53 -14.87 -20.55
C VAL A 202 10.62 -15.82 -20.04
N GLU A 203 10.92 -16.89 -20.77
CA GLU A 203 12.02 -17.80 -20.44
C GLU A 203 13.37 -17.08 -20.45
N PHE A 204 13.61 -16.20 -21.42
CA PHE A 204 14.79 -15.34 -21.44
C PHE A 204 14.85 -14.42 -20.22
N LEU A 205 13.74 -13.77 -19.86
CA LEU A 205 13.67 -12.91 -18.67
C LEU A 205 14.05 -13.66 -17.40
N ILE A 206 13.50 -14.86 -17.21
CA ILE A 206 13.71 -15.67 -15.99
C ILE A 206 15.13 -16.24 -15.93
N ASN A 207 15.66 -16.73 -17.06
CA ASN A 207 16.87 -17.54 -17.04
C ASN A 207 18.16 -16.78 -17.38
N GLU A 208 18.07 -15.63 -18.07
CA GLU A 208 19.23 -14.93 -18.62
C GLU A 208 19.33 -13.45 -18.25
N ASP A 209 18.20 -12.75 -18.10
CA ASP A 209 18.16 -11.29 -18.01
C ASP A 209 17.96 -10.75 -16.58
N LEU A 210 16.93 -11.25 -15.88
CA LEU A 210 16.61 -10.80 -14.53
C LEU A 210 17.44 -11.56 -13.49
N ASP A 211 17.94 -10.83 -12.50
CA ASP A 211 18.56 -11.45 -11.33
C ASP A 211 17.51 -11.95 -10.33
N GLN A 212 17.96 -12.70 -9.32
CA GLN A 212 17.09 -13.25 -8.29
C GLN A 212 16.35 -12.16 -7.51
N THR A 213 16.99 -11.00 -7.29
CA THR A 213 16.37 -9.86 -6.58
C THR A 213 15.15 -9.36 -7.35
N LYS A 214 15.26 -9.19 -8.68
CA LYS A 214 14.13 -8.78 -9.53
C LYS A 214 13.05 -9.85 -9.63
N LEU A 215 13.43 -11.11 -9.69
CA LEU A 215 12.46 -12.22 -9.66
C LEU A 215 11.70 -12.25 -8.33
N ASP A 216 12.38 -12.01 -7.21
CA ASP A 216 11.76 -11.94 -5.88
C ASP A 216 10.85 -10.70 -5.75
N GLU A 217 11.22 -9.55 -6.31
CA GLU A 217 10.35 -8.37 -6.41
C GLU A 217 9.04 -8.69 -7.16
N ILE A 218 9.12 -9.39 -8.30
CA ILE A 218 7.96 -9.80 -9.10
C ILE A 218 7.11 -10.82 -8.33
N LYS A 219 7.75 -11.81 -7.71
CA LYS A 219 7.09 -12.81 -6.86
C LYS A 219 6.41 -12.20 -5.65
N ASN A 220 6.96 -11.09 -5.15
CA ASN A 220 6.39 -10.38 -4.03
C ASN A 220 5.14 -9.58 -4.44
N LYS A 221 4.87 -9.32 -5.72
CA LYS A 221 3.61 -8.70 -6.13
C LYS A 221 2.45 -9.69 -5.95
N SER A 222 1.43 -9.29 -5.20
CA SER A 222 0.20 -10.06 -5.03
C SER A 222 -0.66 -9.99 -6.30
N LEU A 223 -1.72 -10.80 -6.33
CA LEU A 223 -2.71 -10.76 -7.41
C LEU A 223 -3.40 -9.39 -7.58
N VAL A 224 -3.44 -8.57 -6.52
CA VAL A 224 -4.07 -7.24 -6.58
C VAL A 224 -3.48 -6.38 -7.70
N THR A 225 -2.17 -6.47 -7.94
CA THR A 225 -1.50 -5.67 -8.98
C THR A 225 -1.95 -6.02 -10.40
N ARG A 226 -2.60 -7.18 -10.59
CA ARG A 226 -3.14 -7.60 -11.88
C ARG A 226 -4.48 -6.96 -12.21
N PHE A 227 -5.08 -6.27 -11.23
CA PHE A 227 -6.38 -5.60 -11.34
C PHE A 227 -6.27 -4.09 -11.11
N ASP A 228 -5.06 -3.53 -11.06
CA ASP A 228 -4.81 -2.10 -10.90
C ASP A 228 -4.47 -1.45 -12.25
N ASP A 229 -5.41 -0.69 -12.82
CA ASP A 229 -5.37 -0.14 -14.20
C ASP A 229 -4.21 0.85 -14.49
N CYS A 230 -3.48 1.33 -13.48
CA CYS A 230 -2.54 2.44 -13.64
C CYS A 230 -1.11 2.18 -13.10
N GLY A 231 -0.83 1.00 -12.56
CA GLY A 231 0.36 0.78 -11.74
C GLY A 231 1.69 0.79 -12.48
N GLU A 232 1.72 0.42 -13.76
CA GLU A 232 2.97 -0.04 -14.39
C GLU A 232 3.26 0.57 -15.76
N HIS A 233 2.50 1.56 -16.25
CA HIS A 233 2.79 2.19 -17.56
C HIS A 233 4.20 2.79 -17.67
N PHE A 234 4.77 3.23 -16.55
CA PHE A 234 6.16 3.70 -16.45
C PHE A 234 6.99 2.72 -15.61
N GLY A 235 8.28 2.54 -15.95
CA GLY A 235 9.17 1.60 -15.27
C GLY A 235 9.30 0.26 -16.01
N TYR A 236 8.83 -0.84 -15.41
CA TYR A 236 9.07 -2.20 -15.93
C TYR A 236 8.45 -2.43 -17.32
N ASN A 237 7.26 -1.91 -17.61
CA ASN A 237 6.69 -2.00 -18.96
C ASN A 237 7.50 -1.22 -20.00
N MET A 238 8.08 -0.08 -19.62
CA MET A 238 9.03 0.63 -20.51
C MET A 238 10.28 -0.20 -20.77
N TYR A 239 10.79 -0.89 -19.73
CA TYR A 239 11.89 -1.82 -19.88
C TYR A 239 11.55 -2.93 -20.89
N LEU A 240 10.40 -3.59 -20.74
CA LEU A 240 9.94 -4.64 -21.66
C LEU A 240 9.77 -4.12 -23.10
N ARG A 241 9.22 -2.91 -23.28
CA ARG A 241 9.12 -2.28 -24.60
C ARG A 241 10.51 -2.07 -25.23
N ASN A 242 11.48 -1.58 -24.45
CA ASN A 242 12.84 -1.33 -24.90
C ASN A 242 13.61 -2.63 -25.22
N VAL A 243 13.32 -3.72 -24.54
CA VAL A 243 13.98 -5.01 -24.75
C VAL A 243 13.36 -5.76 -25.94
N PHE A 244 12.03 -5.87 -25.99
CA PHE A 244 11.32 -6.76 -26.91
C PHE A 244 10.64 -6.09 -28.10
N ILE A 245 10.34 -4.80 -28.03
CA ILE A 245 9.43 -4.15 -28.99
C ILE A 245 10.14 -3.08 -29.82
N TYR A 246 10.56 -1.96 -29.22
CA TYR A 246 11.05 -0.80 -29.97
C TYR A 246 12.28 -1.08 -30.85
N PRO A 247 13.33 -1.78 -30.39
CA PRO A 247 14.47 -2.07 -31.26
C PRO A 247 14.29 -3.36 -32.08
N ASN A 248 13.24 -4.15 -31.84
CA ASN A 248 13.14 -5.50 -32.36
C ASN A 248 12.61 -5.49 -33.80
N LYS A 249 13.37 -6.08 -34.71
CA LYS A 249 12.98 -6.24 -36.12
C LYS A 249 12.46 -7.65 -36.43
N ASN A 250 12.46 -8.56 -35.46
CA ASN A 250 11.97 -9.92 -35.64
C ASN A 250 10.44 -9.91 -35.83
N GLN A 251 9.99 -9.99 -37.09
CA GLN A 251 8.56 -10.00 -37.42
C GLN A 251 7.84 -11.23 -36.87
N ILE A 252 8.53 -12.37 -36.73
CA ILE A 252 7.92 -13.60 -36.20
C ILE A 252 7.44 -13.35 -34.76
N PHE A 253 8.30 -12.77 -33.93
CA PHE A 253 7.95 -12.40 -32.57
C PHE A 253 6.84 -11.35 -32.52
N LEU A 254 6.95 -10.27 -33.32
CA LEU A 254 5.95 -9.20 -33.32
C LEU A 254 4.56 -9.69 -33.78
N GLU A 255 4.52 -10.62 -34.74
CA GLU A 255 3.28 -11.28 -35.17
C GLU A 255 2.75 -12.24 -34.10
N ASN A 256 3.62 -13.00 -33.43
CA ASN A 256 3.24 -13.85 -32.30
C ASN A 256 2.63 -13.01 -31.16
N LEU A 257 3.27 -11.90 -30.79
CA LEU A 257 2.81 -10.99 -29.74
C LEU A 257 1.44 -10.38 -30.06
N ARG A 258 1.24 -9.90 -31.29
CA ARG A 258 -0.04 -9.31 -31.74
C ARG A 258 -1.19 -10.29 -31.74
N ASN A 259 -0.92 -11.56 -32.05
CA ASN A 259 -1.93 -12.61 -32.14
C ASN A 259 -1.92 -13.54 -30.93
N TYR A 260 -1.26 -13.14 -29.84
CA TYR A 260 -1.05 -14.00 -28.69
C TYR A 260 -2.40 -14.37 -28.07
N ASN A 261 -2.75 -15.64 -28.15
CA ASN A 261 -3.95 -16.17 -27.51
C ASN A 261 -3.55 -16.75 -26.16
N SER A 262 -3.54 -15.89 -25.15
CA SER A 262 -3.24 -16.25 -23.78
C SER A 262 -4.23 -17.26 -23.19
N HIS A 263 -5.43 -17.43 -23.76
CA HIS A 263 -6.55 -18.13 -23.10
C HIS A 263 -6.97 -17.49 -21.75
N TYR A 264 -6.52 -16.25 -21.47
CA TYR A 264 -6.86 -15.46 -20.28
C TYR A 264 -7.01 -13.97 -20.62
N VAL A 265 -7.70 -13.22 -19.76
CA VAL A 265 -7.84 -11.77 -19.93
C VAL A 265 -6.56 -11.09 -19.42
N THR A 266 -5.90 -10.36 -20.31
CA THR A 266 -4.74 -9.50 -20.00
C THR A 266 -4.99 -8.09 -20.49
N GLU A 267 -4.51 -7.11 -19.74
CA GLU A 267 -4.24 -5.79 -20.29
C GLU A 267 -2.98 -5.88 -21.15
N MET A 268 -3.14 -5.70 -22.46
CA MET A 268 -2.01 -5.85 -23.38
C MET A 268 -0.97 -4.72 -23.23
N GLY A 269 -1.34 -3.62 -22.56
CA GLY A 269 -0.57 -2.38 -22.62
C GLY A 269 -0.69 -1.71 -23.99
N GLU A 270 0.24 -0.83 -24.31
CA GLU A 270 0.18 -0.04 -25.55
C GLU A 270 0.67 -0.82 -26.77
N PHE A 271 1.65 -1.71 -26.58
CA PHE A 271 2.31 -2.44 -27.65
C PHE A 271 2.32 -3.97 -27.47
N GLY A 272 1.68 -4.48 -26.41
CA GLY A 272 1.67 -5.91 -26.06
C GLY A 272 2.56 -6.28 -24.88
N GLU A 273 3.31 -5.33 -24.31
CA GLU A 273 4.22 -5.56 -23.19
C GLU A 273 3.53 -6.13 -21.94
N GLY A 274 2.26 -5.78 -21.71
CA GLY A 274 1.48 -6.31 -20.59
C GLY A 274 1.21 -7.82 -20.70
N ILE A 275 1.25 -8.38 -21.91
CA ILE A 275 1.14 -9.84 -22.12
C ILE A 275 2.39 -10.55 -21.57
N ILE A 276 3.57 -10.00 -21.87
CA ILE A 276 4.86 -10.53 -21.40
C ILE A 276 4.95 -10.39 -19.88
N GLU A 277 4.58 -9.23 -19.37
CA GLU A 277 4.59 -8.91 -17.94
C GLU A 277 3.66 -9.83 -17.14
N ASP A 278 2.43 -10.06 -17.62
CA ASP A 278 1.49 -10.97 -16.96
C ASP A 278 1.95 -12.43 -17.02
N LEU A 279 2.45 -12.90 -18.17
CA LEU A 279 2.96 -14.26 -18.29
C LEU A 279 4.17 -14.49 -17.38
N LEU A 280 5.07 -13.51 -17.27
CA LEU A 280 6.19 -13.56 -16.35
C LEU A 280 5.72 -13.66 -14.89
N TRP A 281 4.80 -12.80 -14.47
CA TRP A 281 4.24 -12.84 -13.12
C TRP A 281 3.62 -14.20 -12.83
N ARG A 282 2.86 -14.77 -13.77
CA ARG A 282 2.26 -16.11 -13.65
C ARG A 282 3.30 -17.20 -13.50
N LYS A 283 4.36 -17.20 -14.32
CA LYS A 283 5.41 -18.21 -14.25
C LYS A 283 6.17 -18.14 -12.93
N VAL A 284 6.55 -16.94 -12.48
CA VAL A 284 7.26 -16.74 -11.22
C VAL A 284 6.39 -17.09 -10.00
N ASN A 285 5.07 -16.86 -10.07
CA ASN A 285 4.12 -17.16 -8.98
C ASN A 285 3.42 -18.52 -9.12
N ASN A 286 3.79 -19.37 -10.08
CA ASN A 286 3.13 -20.66 -10.37
C ASN A 286 1.61 -20.54 -10.56
N CYS A 287 1.15 -19.49 -11.26
CA CYS A 287 -0.26 -19.17 -11.48
C CYS A 287 -0.72 -19.51 -12.90
N GLU A 288 -0.72 -20.80 -13.24
CA GLU A 288 -1.27 -21.29 -14.51
C GLU A 288 -2.78 -21.51 -14.41
N THR A 289 -3.54 -21.05 -15.41
CA THR A 289 -4.99 -21.25 -15.46
C THR A 289 -5.33 -22.73 -15.52
N THR A 290 -6.22 -23.20 -14.64
CA THR A 290 -6.65 -24.60 -14.66
C THR A 290 -7.53 -24.91 -15.88
N LYS A 291 -7.52 -26.17 -16.32
CA LYS A 291 -8.35 -26.64 -17.45
C LYS A 291 -9.85 -26.38 -17.23
N ASP A 292 -10.34 -26.52 -16.00
CA ASP A 292 -11.75 -26.24 -15.69
C ASP A 292 -12.07 -24.75 -15.91
N ASN A 293 -11.22 -23.85 -15.38
CA ASN A 293 -11.38 -22.42 -15.58
C ASN A 293 -11.22 -22.01 -17.03
N SER A 294 -10.30 -22.60 -17.79
CA SER A 294 -10.20 -22.38 -19.25
C SER A 294 -11.49 -22.73 -19.97
N ASN A 295 -12.12 -23.87 -19.65
CA ASN A 295 -13.42 -24.25 -20.23
C ASN A 295 -14.54 -23.26 -19.85
N LYS A 296 -14.54 -22.76 -18.60
CA LYS A 296 -15.48 -21.72 -18.15
C LYS A 296 -15.28 -20.41 -18.92
N ILE A 297 -14.02 -19.99 -19.13
CA ILE A 297 -13.66 -18.79 -19.89
C ILE A 297 -14.12 -18.92 -21.35
N GLU A 298 -13.88 -20.04 -22.02
CA GLU A 298 -14.32 -20.28 -23.40
C GLU A 298 -15.84 -20.17 -23.57
N LYS A 299 -16.61 -20.69 -22.59
CA LYS A 299 -18.07 -20.55 -22.58
C LYS A 299 -18.49 -19.08 -22.47
N ILE A 300 -17.84 -18.29 -21.62
CA ILE A 300 -18.14 -16.87 -21.48
C ILE A 300 -17.77 -16.10 -22.76
N GLN A 301 -16.60 -16.39 -23.36
CA GLN A 301 -16.19 -15.79 -24.63
C GLN A 301 -17.21 -16.06 -25.75
N LYS A 302 -17.78 -17.27 -25.79
CA LYS A 302 -18.86 -17.61 -26.72
C LYS A 302 -20.11 -16.79 -26.47
N GLN A 303 -20.54 -16.66 -25.21
CA GLN A 303 -21.69 -15.83 -24.83
C GLN A 303 -21.50 -14.37 -25.26
N ILE A 304 -20.32 -13.80 -25.05
CA ILE A 304 -19.98 -12.43 -25.46
C ILE A 304 -20.08 -12.29 -27.00
N LYS A 305 -19.54 -13.23 -27.77
CA LYS A 305 -19.59 -13.22 -29.24
C LYS A 305 -21.01 -13.34 -29.80
N GLU A 306 -21.91 -14.00 -29.07
CA GLU A 306 -23.31 -14.22 -29.48
C GLU A 306 -24.22 -13.01 -29.25
N GLY A 307 -23.69 -11.91 -28.67
CA GLY A 307 -24.39 -10.65 -28.49
C GLY A 307 -25.15 -10.60 -27.16
N LEU A 308 -24.59 -9.89 -26.19
CA LEU A 308 -25.18 -9.65 -24.88
C LEU A 308 -25.38 -8.14 -24.62
N GLU A 309 -26.27 -7.82 -23.68
CA GLU A 309 -26.41 -6.47 -23.15
C GLU A 309 -25.10 -5.97 -22.52
N PHE A 310 -24.85 -4.66 -22.60
CA PHE A 310 -23.57 -4.02 -22.20
C PHE A 310 -23.21 -4.26 -20.71
N ASP A 311 -24.17 -4.23 -19.80
CA ASP A 311 -23.92 -4.46 -18.37
C ASP A 311 -23.57 -5.94 -18.07
N SER A 312 -24.05 -6.85 -18.90
CA SER A 312 -23.64 -8.26 -18.86
C SER A 312 -22.21 -8.44 -19.38
N TYR A 313 -21.77 -7.61 -20.33
CA TYR A 313 -20.42 -7.67 -20.89
C TYR A 313 -19.33 -7.38 -19.87
N TRP A 314 -19.47 -6.31 -19.07
CA TRP A 314 -18.46 -5.92 -18.08
C TRP A 314 -18.31 -6.96 -16.97
N ASN A 315 -19.41 -7.40 -16.39
CA ASN A 315 -19.42 -8.44 -15.36
C ASN A 315 -18.79 -9.76 -15.86
N LEU A 316 -19.09 -10.15 -17.10
CA LEU A 316 -18.49 -11.33 -17.71
C LEU A 316 -17.00 -11.17 -17.98
N THR A 317 -16.54 -9.97 -18.35
CA THR A 317 -15.12 -9.67 -18.56
C THR A 317 -14.34 -9.74 -17.24
N ILE A 318 -14.86 -9.13 -16.18
CA ILE A 318 -14.28 -9.23 -14.82
C ILE A 318 -14.25 -10.69 -14.38
N LYS A 319 -15.36 -11.43 -14.55
CA LYS A 319 -15.44 -12.85 -14.22
C LYS A 319 -14.40 -13.69 -14.97
N MET A 320 -14.18 -13.45 -16.26
CA MET A 320 -13.14 -14.13 -17.03
C MET A 320 -11.73 -13.82 -16.49
N LYS A 321 -11.47 -12.56 -16.11
CA LYS A 321 -10.19 -12.16 -15.50
C LYS A 321 -9.99 -12.86 -14.16
N LEU A 322 -11.00 -12.92 -13.28
CA LEU A 322 -10.90 -13.64 -12.00
C LEU A 322 -10.69 -15.15 -12.18
N LEU A 323 -11.40 -15.77 -13.14
CA LEU A 323 -11.22 -17.20 -13.47
C LEU A 323 -9.80 -17.50 -13.96
N SER A 324 -9.17 -16.59 -14.70
CA SER A 324 -7.81 -16.81 -15.20
C SER A 324 -6.75 -16.85 -14.11
N TYR A 325 -7.02 -16.28 -12.93
CA TYR A 325 -6.16 -16.39 -11.75
C TYR A 325 -6.63 -17.46 -10.75
N ASN A 326 -7.49 -18.35 -11.23
CA ASN A 326 -8.03 -19.48 -10.49
C ASN A 326 -8.82 -19.12 -9.24
N LEU A 327 -9.58 -18.03 -9.27
CA LEU A 327 -10.56 -17.78 -8.21
C LEU A 327 -11.72 -18.75 -8.34
N ASN A 328 -12.21 -19.23 -7.20
CA ASN A 328 -13.37 -20.11 -7.16
C ASN A 328 -14.67 -19.30 -7.28
N ASP A 329 -15.78 -20.01 -7.53
CA ASP A 329 -17.07 -19.36 -7.81
C ASP A 329 -17.55 -18.47 -6.64
N SER A 330 -17.29 -18.87 -5.37
CA SER A 330 -17.66 -18.07 -4.19
C SER A 330 -16.82 -16.79 -4.04
N GLU A 331 -15.52 -16.85 -4.37
CA GLU A 331 -14.65 -15.68 -4.41
C GLU A 331 -15.11 -14.71 -5.49
N ILE A 332 -15.44 -15.23 -6.67
CA ILE A 332 -15.92 -14.45 -7.82
C ILE A 332 -17.24 -13.75 -7.49
N GLU A 333 -18.22 -14.47 -6.94
CA GLU A 333 -19.50 -13.89 -6.54
C GLU A 333 -19.33 -12.77 -5.51
N SER A 334 -18.45 -12.98 -4.54
CA SER A 334 -18.14 -11.97 -3.52
C SER A 334 -17.48 -10.74 -4.12
N TYR A 335 -16.54 -10.91 -5.06
CA TYR A 335 -15.91 -9.81 -5.78
C TYR A 335 -16.93 -9.01 -6.59
N LEU A 336 -17.75 -9.67 -7.42
CA LEU A 336 -18.75 -9.01 -8.26
C LEU A 336 -19.82 -8.29 -7.44
N LYS A 337 -20.17 -8.81 -6.27
CA LYS A 337 -21.06 -8.11 -5.33
C LYS A 337 -20.45 -6.80 -4.85
N LEU A 338 -19.18 -6.79 -4.49
CA LEU A 338 -18.46 -5.58 -4.07
C LEU A 338 -18.30 -4.59 -5.23
N GLU A 339 -18.04 -5.08 -6.44
CA GLU A 339 -17.98 -4.25 -7.66
C GLU A 339 -19.28 -3.47 -7.86
N ASN A 340 -20.41 -4.18 -7.80
CA ASN A 340 -21.74 -3.59 -7.94
C ASN A 340 -22.03 -2.59 -6.80
N MET A 341 -21.62 -2.88 -5.57
CA MET A 341 -21.76 -1.96 -4.45
C MET A 341 -20.93 -0.67 -4.65
N GLU A 342 -19.71 -0.79 -5.15
CA GLU A 342 -18.83 0.34 -5.44
C GLU A 342 -19.40 1.27 -6.52
N GLU A 343 -19.99 0.71 -7.57
CA GLU A 343 -20.63 1.50 -8.64
C GLU A 343 -21.86 2.27 -8.14
N ASN A 344 -22.60 1.70 -7.19
CA ASN A 344 -23.92 2.21 -6.77
C ASN A 344 -23.89 3.02 -5.47
N ASP A 345 -22.88 2.87 -4.62
CA ASP A 345 -22.76 3.54 -3.32
C ASP A 345 -21.42 4.27 -3.19
N LYS A 346 -21.41 5.49 -3.73
CA LYS A 346 -20.23 6.37 -3.75
C LYS A 346 -19.77 6.79 -2.36
N ASP A 347 -20.65 6.79 -1.36
CA ASP A 347 -20.31 7.21 0.00
C ASP A 347 -19.39 6.18 0.67
N ASN A 348 -19.48 4.90 0.27
CA ASN A 348 -18.66 3.81 0.77
C ASN A 348 -17.67 3.25 -0.27
N PHE A 349 -17.40 4.01 -1.35
CA PHE A 349 -16.50 3.62 -2.44
C PHE A 349 -15.18 3.02 -1.93
N ASP A 350 -14.46 3.75 -1.05
CA ASP A 350 -13.17 3.31 -0.51
C ASP A 350 -13.26 1.98 0.26
N GLU A 351 -14.36 1.73 1.00
CA GLU A 351 -14.52 0.50 1.76
C GLU A 351 -14.67 -0.69 0.81
N TYR A 352 -15.56 -0.57 -0.19
CA TYR A 352 -15.73 -1.63 -1.18
C TYR A 352 -14.45 -1.86 -1.99
N TYR A 353 -13.76 -0.78 -2.38
CA TYR A 353 -12.48 -0.84 -3.08
C TYR A 353 -11.43 -1.66 -2.32
N TYR A 354 -11.19 -1.35 -1.03
CA TYR A 354 -10.22 -2.09 -0.23
C TYR A 354 -10.66 -3.52 0.09
N GLN A 355 -11.96 -3.77 0.24
CA GLN A 355 -12.48 -5.13 0.43
C GLN A 355 -12.28 -6.01 -0.81
N LYS A 356 -12.49 -5.46 -2.03
CA LYS A 356 -12.18 -6.17 -3.29
C LYS A 356 -10.71 -6.55 -3.34
N LYS A 357 -9.83 -5.61 -3.02
CA LYS A 357 -8.38 -5.84 -2.98
C LYS A 357 -7.99 -6.89 -1.93
N ALA A 358 -8.61 -6.87 -0.75
CA ALA A 358 -8.35 -7.87 0.28
C ALA A 358 -8.77 -9.29 -0.16
N LEU A 359 -9.84 -9.41 -0.94
CA LEU A 359 -10.26 -10.68 -1.55
C LEU A 359 -9.20 -11.18 -2.55
N LEU A 360 -8.73 -10.31 -3.45
CA LEU A 360 -7.67 -10.65 -4.41
C LEU A 360 -6.35 -11.00 -3.72
N ALA A 361 -6.01 -10.33 -2.61
CA ALA A 361 -4.79 -10.58 -1.85
C ALA A 361 -4.78 -11.94 -1.13
N ARG A 362 -5.92 -12.66 -1.07
CA ARG A 362 -6.07 -14.00 -0.45
C ARG A 362 -5.46 -14.10 0.96
N LEU A 363 -5.83 -13.13 1.80
CA LEU A 363 -5.31 -13.02 3.15
C LEU A 363 -5.72 -14.24 4.00
N ASN A 364 -4.75 -14.82 4.72
CA ASN A 364 -5.07 -15.78 5.78
C ASN A 364 -5.69 -15.07 7.00
N GLU A 365 -6.12 -15.80 8.02
CA GLU A 365 -6.79 -15.23 9.20
C GLU A 365 -5.96 -14.14 9.91
N LYS A 366 -4.66 -14.36 10.09
CA LYS A 366 -3.75 -13.40 10.75
C LYS A 366 -3.56 -12.14 9.88
N ASP A 367 -3.39 -12.33 8.59
CA ASP A 367 -3.25 -11.23 7.63
C ASP A 367 -4.55 -10.45 7.51
N ARG A 368 -5.70 -11.12 7.62
CA ARG A 368 -7.02 -10.49 7.64
C ARG A 368 -7.20 -9.60 8.86
N GLN A 369 -6.79 -10.05 10.04
CA GLN A 369 -6.79 -9.21 11.24
C GLN A 369 -5.89 -7.97 11.07
N THR A 370 -4.75 -8.14 10.41
CA THR A 370 -3.82 -7.03 10.12
C THR A 370 -4.43 -6.04 9.13
N PHE A 371 -5.07 -6.53 8.07
CA PHE A 371 -5.82 -5.72 7.11
C PHE A 371 -6.92 -4.91 7.80
N GLU A 372 -7.78 -5.54 8.62
CA GLU A 372 -8.86 -4.81 9.30
C GLU A 372 -8.31 -3.71 10.21
N ARG A 373 -7.16 -3.93 10.87
CA ARG A 373 -6.48 -2.87 11.65
C ARG A 373 -5.98 -1.72 10.76
N LEU A 374 -5.26 -2.02 9.67
CA LEU A 374 -4.76 -0.98 8.76
C LEU A 374 -5.90 -0.20 8.09
N LYS A 375 -6.98 -0.91 7.74
CA LYS A 375 -8.20 -0.34 7.20
C LYS A 375 -8.87 0.59 8.22
N GLN A 376 -8.99 0.16 9.47
CA GLN A 376 -9.52 0.99 10.56
C GLN A 376 -8.68 2.26 10.76
N ASP A 377 -7.35 2.13 10.75
CA ASP A 377 -6.44 3.28 10.89
C ASP A 377 -6.68 4.32 9.77
N TYR A 378 -6.84 3.88 8.52
CA TYR A 378 -7.18 4.73 7.37
C TYR A 378 -8.55 5.41 7.49
N PHE A 379 -9.61 4.66 7.84
CA PHE A 379 -10.94 5.24 7.95
C PHE A 379 -11.13 6.12 9.19
N ASN A 380 -10.41 5.84 10.27
CA ASN A 380 -10.40 6.69 11.46
C ASN A 380 -9.88 8.08 11.12
N ILE A 381 -8.69 8.18 10.51
CA ILE A 381 -8.14 9.49 10.15
C ILE A 381 -9.01 10.21 9.11
N GLN A 382 -9.59 9.49 8.14
CA GLN A 382 -10.55 10.05 7.18
C GLN A 382 -11.77 10.65 7.89
N LYS A 383 -12.32 9.94 8.88
CA LYS A 383 -13.45 10.42 9.68
C LYS A 383 -13.08 11.67 10.48
N VAL A 384 -11.87 11.73 11.06
CA VAL A 384 -11.39 12.92 11.78
C VAL A 384 -11.26 14.11 10.83
N ILE A 385 -10.63 13.92 9.67
CA ILE A 385 -10.52 14.97 8.63
C ILE A 385 -11.90 15.46 8.21
N ASN A 386 -12.84 14.54 7.95
CA ASN A 386 -14.20 14.90 7.57
C ASN A 386 -14.89 15.72 8.66
N LYS A 387 -14.70 15.36 9.94
CA LYS A 387 -15.25 16.12 11.08
C LYS A 387 -14.70 17.54 11.16
N LEU A 388 -13.42 17.75 10.81
CA LEU A 388 -12.83 19.10 10.73
C LEU A 388 -13.32 19.89 9.50
N LYS A 389 -13.60 19.22 8.38
CA LYS A 389 -14.06 19.84 7.13
C LYS A 389 -15.56 20.15 7.11
N GLN A 390 -16.38 19.41 7.87
CA GLN A 390 -17.83 19.62 7.92
C GLN A 390 -18.19 20.98 8.53
N LYS A 391 -19.05 21.73 7.84
CA LYS A 391 -19.73 22.92 8.38
C LYS A 391 -20.88 22.47 9.30
N PRO A 392 -21.08 23.13 10.45
CA PRO A 392 -22.22 22.86 11.32
C PRO A 392 -23.56 23.07 10.59
#